data_AF-A0A7S0AE98-F1
#
_entry.id   AF-A0A7S0AE98-F1
#
_cell.length_a   1.000
_cell.length_b   1.000
_cell.length_c   1.000
_cell.angle_alpha   90.00
_cell.angle_beta   90.00
_cell.angle_gamma   90.00
#
_symmetry.space_group_name_H-M   'P 1'
#
loop_
_entity.id
_entity.type
_entity.pdbx_description
1 polymer ?
#
loop_
_entity_poly.entity_id
_entity_poly.type
_entity_poly.pdbx_seq_one_letter_code
_entity_poly.pdbx_strand_id
1 'polypeptide(L)'
;KKVPLRGAVLLNERLDKVLMVQPWKGEKWSFPRGKVNEDEDDVQCAEREVWEETGVDIHRRFDPDQFIEADVHGTGVPVKLFLVPGISEETRLMPNTRKEISRISWIALTALPGWHPGHSDPKVKYMCVEPFVPDIQRWVEARRRGGGGGGGAAAAARPAVGKLAGSACATALCPSAPARAAGGCTGAASAVGADAGAGDAGAAGSGAAACTVAAGACCGARSRKAAC
;
A
#
# COMPACT_ATOMS: atom_id res chain seq x y z
N LYS A 1 -12.89 -3.82 -23.79
CA LYS A 1 -12.41 -5.07 -23.14
C LYS A 1 -11.54 -4.66 -21.95
N LYS A 2 -11.82 -5.15 -20.74
CA LYS A 2 -11.01 -4.85 -19.55
C LYS A 2 -9.86 -5.86 -19.49
N VAL A 3 -8.63 -5.37 -19.29
CA VAL A 3 -7.44 -6.23 -19.26
C VAL A 3 -7.27 -6.76 -17.82
N PRO A 4 -7.15 -8.08 -17.62
CA PRO A 4 -6.92 -8.66 -16.30
C PRO A 4 -5.60 -8.21 -15.70
N LEU A 5 -5.53 -8.21 -14.37
CA LEU A 5 -4.29 -7.91 -13.64
C LEU A 5 -3.71 -9.18 -13.00
N ARG A 6 -2.39 -9.33 -13.04
CA ARG A 6 -1.62 -10.41 -12.39
C ARG A 6 -0.50 -9.85 -11.55
N GLY A 7 -0.20 -10.54 -10.46
CA GLY A 7 0.84 -10.14 -9.53
C GLY A 7 1.01 -11.16 -8.42
N ALA A 8 1.59 -10.74 -7.30
CA ALA A 8 1.88 -11.64 -6.20
C ALA A 8 1.70 -11.00 -4.82
N VAL A 9 1.40 -11.85 -3.84
CA VAL A 9 1.55 -11.56 -2.42
C VAL A 9 2.87 -12.19 -1.96
N LEU A 10 3.91 -11.37 -1.86
CA LEU A 10 5.21 -11.80 -1.35
C LEU A 10 5.20 -11.74 0.17
N LEU A 11 5.36 -12.88 0.82
CA LEU A 11 5.38 -13.03 2.27
C LEU A 11 6.81 -13.28 2.75
N ASN A 12 7.17 -12.67 3.88
CA ASN A 12 8.47 -12.91 4.48
C ASN A 12 8.61 -14.33 5.02
N GLU A 13 9.82 -14.73 5.42
CA GLU A 13 10.12 -16.05 5.98
C GLU A 13 9.26 -16.40 7.20
N ARG A 14 8.91 -15.40 8.02
CA ARG A 14 8.08 -15.55 9.23
C ARG A 14 6.57 -15.56 8.94
N LEU A 15 6.17 -15.32 7.70
CA LEU A 15 4.77 -15.17 7.27
C LEU A 15 4.01 -14.15 8.14
N ASP A 16 4.64 -13.06 8.57
CA ASP A 16 4.02 -12.00 9.38
C ASP A 16 4.03 -10.62 8.69
N LYS A 17 4.73 -10.49 7.57
CA LYS A 17 4.74 -9.29 6.72
C LYS A 17 4.55 -9.62 5.26
N VAL A 18 4.02 -8.65 4.51
CA VAL A 18 3.90 -8.68 3.05
C VAL A 18 4.68 -7.54 2.42
N LEU A 19 5.24 -7.78 1.23
CA LEU A 19 5.88 -6.74 0.44
C LEU A 19 4.81 -5.94 -0.31
N MET A 20 4.87 -4.62 -0.18
CA MET A 20 3.92 -3.72 -0.85
C MET A 20 4.65 -2.57 -1.54
N VAL A 21 4.00 -2.02 -2.55
CA VAL A 21 4.54 -0.92 -3.37
C VAL A 21 3.61 0.30 -3.33
N GLN A 22 4.19 1.49 -3.49
CA GLN A 22 3.46 2.74 -3.76
C GLN A 22 3.90 3.30 -5.11
N PRO A 23 2.97 3.77 -5.95
CA PRO A 23 3.33 4.43 -7.20
C PRO A 23 3.91 5.83 -6.97
N TRP A 24 4.51 6.46 -7.98
CA TRP A 24 4.89 7.89 -7.89
C TRP A 24 3.69 8.84 -7.88
N LYS A 25 2.63 8.48 -8.59
CA LYS A 25 1.39 9.27 -8.69
C LYS A 25 0.34 8.81 -7.66
N GLY A 26 0.74 8.69 -6.41
CA GLY A 26 -0.17 8.35 -5.32
C GLY A 26 0.54 7.85 -4.07
N GLU A 27 -0.21 7.74 -2.98
CA GLU A 27 0.30 7.31 -1.67
C GLU A 27 -0.38 6.02 -1.19
N LYS A 28 -1.15 5.36 -2.06
CA LYS A 28 -1.87 4.14 -1.69
C LYS A 28 -0.95 2.94 -1.85
N TRP A 29 -0.82 2.14 -0.80
CA TRP A 29 -0.11 0.87 -0.85
C TRP A 29 -0.94 -0.18 -1.60
N SER A 30 -0.28 -1.01 -2.38
CA SER A 30 -0.93 -2.16 -3.01
C SER A 30 0.05 -3.30 -3.26
N PHE A 31 -0.47 -4.49 -3.58
CA PHE A 31 0.35 -5.63 -3.99
C PHE A 31 0.96 -5.38 -5.36
N PRO A 32 2.20 -5.82 -5.61
CA PRO A 32 2.83 -5.66 -6.91
C PRO A 32 2.07 -6.46 -7.97
N ARG A 33 1.63 -5.76 -9.03
CA ARG A 33 0.78 -6.32 -10.09
C ARG A 33 0.68 -5.37 -11.28
N GLY A 34 0.42 -5.94 -12.44
CA GLY A 34 0.08 -5.16 -13.63
C GLY A 34 -0.70 -5.94 -14.66
N LYS A 35 -0.72 -5.42 -15.88
CA LYS A 35 -1.60 -5.90 -16.95
C LYS A 35 -0.94 -7.05 -17.70
N VAL A 36 -1.75 -8.05 -18.04
CA VAL A 36 -1.32 -9.14 -18.93
C VAL A 36 -1.06 -8.60 -20.33
N ASN A 37 0.09 -8.95 -20.89
CA ASN A 37 0.46 -8.62 -22.27
C ASN A 37 -0.12 -9.63 -23.29
N GLU A 38 0.02 -9.34 -24.58
CA GLU A 38 -0.31 -10.30 -25.63
C GLU A 38 0.64 -11.50 -25.54
N ASP A 39 0.11 -12.71 -25.71
CA ASP A 39 0.84 -13.99 -25.68
C ASP A 39 1.58 -14.32 -24.37
N GLU A 40 1.19 -13.68 -23.26
CA GLU A 40 1.75 -13.92 -21.93
C GLU A 40 0.77 -14.72 -21.06
N ASP A 41 1.25 -15.75 -20.38
CA ASP A 41 0.45 -16.49 -19.41
C ASP A 41 0.37 -15.78 -18.04
N ASP A 42 -0.56 -16.22 -17.19
CA ASP A 42 -0.80 -15.58 -15.89
C ASP A 42 0.46 -15.58 -14.97
N VAL A 43 1.26 -16.65 -15.02
CA VAL A 43 2.47 -16.83 -14.22
C VAL A 43 3.58 -15.92 -14.72
N GLN A 44 3.82 -15.92 -16.03
CA GLN A 44 4.80 -15.07 -16.69
C GLN A 44 4.53 -13.58 -16.41
N CYS A 45 3.25 -13.17 -16.50
CA CYS A 45 2.84 -11.82 -16.18
C CYS A 45 3.16 -11.47 -14.71
N ALA A 46 2.81 -12.35 -13.76
CA ALA A 46 3.10 -12.10 -12.36
C ALA A 46 4.62 -12.04 -12.07
N GLU A 47 5.42 -12.91 -12.67
CA GLU A 47 6.88 -12.91 -12.53
C GLU A 47 7.49 -11.60 -13.06
N ARG A 48 7.08 -11.15 -14.26
CA ARG A 48 7.53 -9.91 -14.88
C ARG A 48 7.17 -8.69 -14.02
N GLU A 49 5.91 -8.54 -13.65
CA GLU A 49 5.42 -7.38 -12.91
C GLU A 49 6.09 -7.26 -11.53
N VAL A 50 6.26 -8.38 -10.82
CA VAL A 50 6.95 -8.38 -9.52
C VAL A 50 8.41 -7.99 -9.68
N TRP A 51 9.10 -8.53 -10.69
CA TRP A 51 10.49 -8.20 -10.95
C TRP A 51 10.65 -6.73 -11.37
N GLU A 52 9.76 -6.20 -12.20
CA GLU A 52 9.74 -4.81 -12.65
C GLU A 52 9.53 -3.82 -11.49
N GLU A 53 8.54 -4.09 -10.62
CA GLU A 53 8.15 -3.17 -9.56
C GLU A 53 9.01 -3.27 -8.30
N THR A 54 9.56 -4.46 -8.00
CA THR A 54 10.24 -4.72 -6.71
C THR A 54 11.71 -5.11 -6.84
N GLY A 55 12.12 -5.61 -8.01
CA GLY A 55 13.45 -6.21 -8.22
C GLY A 55 13.59 -7.63 -7.69
N VAL A 56 12.52 -8.22 -7.12
CA VAL A 56 12.54 -9.59 -6.60
C VAL A 56 12.23 -10.58 -7.71
N ASP A 57 13.11 -11.56 -7.89
CA ASP A 57 12.87 -12.69 -8.79
C ASP A 57 12.10 -13.80 -8.06
N ILE A 58 10.85 -13.99 -8.49
CA ILE A 58 9.95 -15.03 -7.97
C ILE A 58 9.85 -16.25 -8.90
N HIS A 59 10.68 -16.35 -9.94
CA HIS A 59 10.66 -17.44 -10.89
C HIS A 59 10.80 -18.79 -10.19
N ARG A 60 9.82 -19.68 -10.40
CA ARG A 60 9.75 -21.02 -9.77
C ARG A 60 9.77 -21.01 -8.23
N ARG A 61 9.43 -19.90 -7.58
CA ARG A 61 9.43 -19.75 -6.11
C ARG A 61 8.06 -19.98 -5.45
N PHE A 62 7.02 -20.11 -6.26
CA PHE A 62 5.65 -20.36 -5.83
C PHE A 62 5.07 -21.53 -6.60
N ASP A 63 3.82 -21.93 -6.34
CA ASP A 63 3.12 -22.73 -7.35
C ASP A 63 1.90 -22.05 -7.95
N PRO A 64 1.69 -22.27 -9.25
CA PRO A 64 0.62 -21.63 -9.99
C PRO A 64 -0.78 -21.94 -9.48
N ASP A 65 -0.98 -23.02 -8.73
CA ASP A 65 -2.28 -23.39 -8.15
C ASP A 65 -2.56 -22.70 -6.81
N GLN A 66 -1.59 -21.98 -6.24
CA GLN A 66 -1.76 -21.18 -5.02
C GLN A 66 -1.92 -19.71 -5.34
N PHE A 67 -3.15 -19.29 -5.59
CA PHE A 67 -3.49 -17.91 -5.93
C PHE A 67 -4.84 -17.49 -5.32
N ILE A 68 -5.00 -16.19 -5.13
CA ILE A 68 -6.25 -15.57 -4.71
C ILE A 68 -6.74 -14.62 -5.80
N GLU A 69 -8.05 -14.50 -5.95
CA GLU A 69 -8.68 -13.63 -6.93
C GLU A 69 -9.71 -12.72 -6.30
N ALA A 70 -9.72 -11.47 -6.72
CA ALA A 70 -10.79 -10.54 -6.41
C ALA A 70 -10.98 -9.56 -7.56
N ASP A 71 -12.11 -8.86 -7.54
CA ASP A 71 -12.38 -7.78 -8.47
C ASP A 71 -11.89 -6.43 -7.93
N VAL A 72 -11.41 -5.54 -8.82
CA VAL A 72 -11.10 -4.16 -8.42
C VAL A 72 -12.40 -3.41 -8.11
N HIS A 73 -12.83 -3.42 -6.85
CA HIS A 73 -13.95 -2.63 -6.32
C HIS A 73 -15.25 -2.67 -7.16
N GLY A 74 -15.64 -3.83 -7.68
CA GLY A 74 -16.87 -3.99 -8.48
C GLY A 74 -16.76 -3.43 -9.90
N THR A 75 -15.55 -3.10 -10.37
CA THR A 75 -15.33 -2.63 -11.73
C THR A 75 -15.33 -3.77 -12.76
N GLY A 76 -15.32 -5.04 -12.38
CA GLY A 76 -15.25 -6.16 -13.32
C GLY A 76 -13.86 -6.35 -13.94
N VAL A 77 -12.80 -5.80 -13.33
CA VAL A 77 -11.40 -6.07 -13.66
C VAL A 77 -10.89 -7.14 -12.69
N PRO A 78 -10.69 -8.40 -13.14
CA PRO A 78 -10.22 -9.46 -12.27
C PRO A 78 -8.74 -9.27 -11.99
N VAL A 79 -8.38 -9.42 -10.71
CA VAL A 79 -7.01 -9.41 -10.23
C VAL A 79 -6.72 -10.78 -9.64
N LYS A 80 -5.65 -11.42 -10.12
CA LYS A 80 -5.14 -12.68 -9.60
C LYS A 80 -3.77 -12.43 -8.97
N LEU A 81 -3.61 -12.84 -7.71
CA LEU A 81 -2.35 -12.70 -6.98
C LEU A 81 -1.85 -14.09 -6.55
N PHE A 82 -0.66 -14.47 -6.98
CA PHE A 82 -0.01 -15.70 -6.53
C PHE A 82 0.59 -15.55 -5.13
N LEU A 83 0.57 -16.62 -4.33
CA LEU A 83 1.07 -16.61 -2.96
C LEU A 83 2.52 -17.08 -2.93
N VAL A 84 3.46 -16.17 -2.60
CA VAL A 84 4.90 -16.42 -2.63
C VAL A 84 5.49 -16.29 -1.22
N PRO A 85 5.64 -17.38 -0.45
CA PRO A 85 6.24 -17.35 0.88
C PRO A 85 7.77 -17.39 0.85
N GLY A 86 8.40 -17.02 1.98
CA GLY A 86 9.80 -17.32 2.22
C GLY A 86 10.77 -16.32 1.59
N ILE A 87 10.32 -15.10 1.32
CA ILE A 87 11.20 -14.04 0.82
C ILE A 87 11.94 -13.41 2.01
N SER A 88 13.27 -13.33 1.93
CA SER A 88 14.07 -12.71 2.98
C SER A 88 13.81 -11.20 3.02
N GLU A 89 13.65 -10.62 4.22
CA GLU A 89 13.50 -9.17 4.39
C GLU A 89 14.78 -8.40 4.03
N GLU A 90 15.92 -9.07 4.00
CA GLU A 90 17.23 -8.53 3.62
C GLU A 90 17.42 -8.46 2.10
N THR A 91 16.48 -9.04 1.33
CA THR A 91 16.51 -8.97 -0.13
C THR A 91 16.58 -7.51 -0.57
N ARG A 92 17.49 -7.21 -1.50
CA ARG A 92 17.61 -5.86 -2.04
C ARG A 92 16.37 -5.53 -2.86
N LEU A 93 15.60 -4.55 -2.39
CA LEU A 93 14.39 -4.05 -3.05
C LEU A 93 14.71 -2.82 -3.89
N MET A 94 14.48 -2.90 -5.19
CA MET A 94 14.68 -1.77 -6.10
C MET A 94 13.85 -1.97 -7.37
N PRO A 95 12.99 -1.01 -7.75
CA PRO A 95 12.26 -1.11 -9.01
C PRO A 95 13.23 -1.13 -10.19
N ASN A 96 12.94 -1.95 -11.20
CA ASN A 96 13.67 -1.99 -12.46
C ASN A 96 13.08 -1.02 -13.50
N THR A 97 11.86 -0.54 -13.29
CA THR A 97 11.21 0.46 -14.15
C THR A 97 11.42 1.90 -13.65
N ARG A 98 11.47 2.85 -14.57
CA ARG A 98 11.68 4.27 -14.23
C ARG A 98 10.35 4.96 -13.91
N LYS A 99 10.27 5.60 -12.75
CA LYS A 99 9.16 6.49 -12.33
C LYS A 99 7.79 5.83 -12.17
N GLU A 100 7.76 4.51 -11.94
CA GLU A 100 6.51 3.79 -11.66
C GLU A 100 6.30 3.61 -10.15
N ILE A 101 7.28 3.06 -9.44
CA ILE A 101 7.24 2.84 -8.00
C ILE A 101 8.09 3.86 -7.24
N SER A 102 7.48 4.53 -6.27
CA SER A 102 8.14 5.52 -5.40
C SER A 102 8.66 4.92 -4.10
N ARG A 103 7.95 3.94 -3.54
CA ARG A 103 8.33 3.25 -2.30
C ARG A 103 8.02 1.77 -2.38
N ILE A 104 8.89 0.98 -1.77
CA ILE A 104 8.71 -0.45 -1.51
C ILE A 104 8.95 -0.66 -0.02
N SER A 105 8.06 -1.38 0.66
CA SER A 105 8.24 -1.69 2.07
C SER A 105 7.57 -2.99 2.46
N TRP A 106 8.15 -3.66 3.45
CA TRP A 106 7.47 -4.68 4.21
C TRP A 106 6.41 -4.04 5.11
N ILE A 107 5.20 -4.56 5.07
CA ILE A 107 4.06 -4.13 5.89
C ILE A 107 3.56 -5.33 6.70
N ALA A 108 3.35 -5.14 7.99
CA ALA A 108 2.80 -6.18 8.85
C ALA A 108 1.42 -6.62 8.38
N LEU A 109 1.19 -7.93 8.33
CA LEU A 109 -0.12 -8.50 7.98
C LEU A 109 -1.23 -7.96 8.87
N THR A 110 -0.96 -7.80 10.17
CA THR A 110 -1.89 -7.24 11.16
C THR A 110 -2.27 -5.79 10.93
N ALA A 111 -1.50 -5.05 10.12
CA ALA A 111 -1.77 -3.67 9.76
C ALA A 111 -2.58 -3.54 8.45
N LEU A 112 -2.84 -4.65 7.75
CA LEU A 112 -3.65 -4.64 6.53
C LEU A 112 -5.12 -4.37 6.86
N PRO A 113 -5.84 -3.64 5.99
CA PRO A 113 -7.27 -3.39 6.19
C PRO A 113 -8.04 -4.71 6.17
N GLY A 114 -8.92 -4.90 7.14
CA GLY A 114 -9.73 -6.12 7.24
C GLY A 114 -9.03 -7.31 7.93
N TRP A 115 -7.76 -7.18 8.36
CA TRP A 115 -7.09 -8.25 9.12
C TRP A 115 -7.66 -8.40 10.53
N HIS A 116 -7.90 -7.28 11.22
CA HIS A 116 -8.68 -7.23 12.44
C HIS A 116 -9.93 -6.37 12.20
N PRO A 117 -11.15 -6.84 12.55
CA PRO A 117 -12.36 -6.05 12.40
C PRO A 117 -12.24 -4.69 13.12
N GLY A 118 -12.53 -3.60 12.41
CA GLY A 118 -12.47 -2.25 12.97
C GLY A 118 -11.05 -1.70 13.21
N HIS A 119 -10.01 -2.41 12.77
CA HIS A 119 -8.62 -1.96 12.89
C HIS A 119 -8.06 -1.61 11.51
N SER A 120 -7.92 -0.31 11.26
CA SER A 120 -7.18 0.22 10.12
C SER A 120 -6.61 1.57 10.52
N ASP A 121 -5.32 1.81 10.30
CA ASP A 121 -4.75 3.14 10.49
C ASP A 121 -5.35 4.09 9.44
N PRO A 122 -6.14 5.11 9.82
CA PRO A 122 -6.78 6.01 8.86
C PRO A 122 -5.76 6.85 8.06
N LYS A 123 -4.51 6.92 8.50
CA LYS A 123 -3.43 7.62 7.80
C LYS A 123 -2.85 6.78 6.67
N VAL A 124 -2.94 5.45 6.75
CA VAL A 124 -2.39 4.55 5.74
C VAL A 124 -3.50 4.18 4.75
N LYS A 125 -3.30 4.56 3.49
CA LYS A 125 -4.25 4.27 2.43
C LYS A 125 -3.81 3.04 1.66
N TYR A 126 -4.77 2.20 1.33
CA TYR A 126 -4.56 1.00 0.52
C TYR A 126 -5.39 1.08 -0.75
N MET A 127 -4.92 0.42 -1.81
CA MET A 127 -5.65 0.31 -3.07
C MET A 127 -5.91 -1.15 -3.41
N CYS A 128 -7.17 -1.58 -3.30
CA CYS A 128 -7.61 -2.92 -3.69
C CYS A 128 -6.84 -4.01 -2.92
N VAL A 129 -6.77 -3.87 -1.59
CA VAL A 129 -6.05 -4.80 -0.71
C VAL A 129 -7.03 -5.59 0.15
N GLU A 130 -7.96 -4.89 0.81
CA GLU A 130 -8.95 -5.47 1.73
C GLU A 130 -9.71 -6.70 1.18
N PRO A 131 -10.15 -6.74 -0.10
CA PRO A 131 -10.84 -7.93 -0.63
C PRO A 131 -10.02 -9.22 -0.59
N PHE A 132 -8.68 -9.13 -0.55
CA PHE A 132 -7.78 -10.27 -0.54
C PHE A 132 -7.41 -10.74 0.87
N VAL A 133 -7.55 -9.87 1.86
CA VAL A 133 -7.00 -10.09 3.21
C VAL A 133 -7.57 -11.33 3.90
N PRO A 134 -8.88 -11.64 3.83
CA PRO A 134 -9.42 -12.86 4.44
C PRO A 134 -8.79 -14.15 3.92
N ASP A 135 -8.50 -14.22 2.62
CA ASP A 135 -7.93 -15.42 2.01
C ASP A 135 -6.42 -15.52 2.25
N ILE A 136 -5.71 -14.39 2.27
CA ILE A 136 -4.31 -14.33 2.73
C ILE A 136 -4.21 -14.84 4.17
N GLN A 137 -5.06 -14.34 5.07
CA GLN A 137 -5.08 -14.74 6.47
C GLN A 137 -5.33 -16.25 6.61
N ARG A 138 -6.37 -16.77 5.94
CA ARG A 138 -6.69 -18.21 5.95
C ARG A 138 -5.50 -19.06 5.49
N TRP A 139 -4.84 -18.65 4.40
CA TRP A 139 -3.69 -19.38 3.86
C TRP A 139 -2.49 -19.35 4.81
N VAL A 140 -2.17 -18.18 5.37
CA VAL A 140 -1.06 -18.01 6.33
C VAL A 140 -1.29 -18.85 7.58
N GLU A 141 -2.48 -18.82 8.14
CA GLU A 141 -2.82 -19.61 9.33
C GLU A 141 -2.75 -21.12 9.06
N ALA A 142 -3.26 -21.58 7.91
CA ALA A 142 -3.16 -22.98 7.52
C ALA A 142 -1.70 -23.44 7.42
N ARG A 143 -0.83 -22.61 6.84
CA ARG A 143 0.59 -22.91 6.68
C ARG A 143 1.36 -22.89 8.01
N ARG A 144 1.01 -21.98 8.92
CA ARG A 144 1.58 -21.95 10.28
C ARG A 144 1.20 -23.19 11.10
N ARG A 145 -0.03 -23.69 10.95
CA ARG A 145 -0.48 -24.92 11.61
C ARG A 145 0.22 -26.18 11.06
N GLY A 146 0.54 -26.20 9.76
CA GLY A 146 1.23 -27.32 9.11
C GLY A 146 2.75 -27.37 9.31
N GLY A 147 3.40 -26.31 9.81
CA GLY A 147 4.86 -26.20 9.96
C GLY A 147 5.42 -26.56 11.34
N GLY A 148 4.59 -27.05 12.27
CA GLY A 148 4.96 -27.25 13.68
C GLY A 148 5.70 -28.55 14.04
N GLY A 149 6.21 -29.32 13.06
CA GLY A 149 6.88 -30.60 13.32
C GLY A 149 8.14 -30.79 12.48
N GLY A 150 9.30 -30.56 13.12
CA GLY A 150 10.61 -31.19 12.85
C GLY A 150 11.15 -31.28 11.40
N GLY A 151 12.19 -30.49 11.13
CA GLY A 151 13.36 -30.79 10.28
C GLY A 151 13.19 -31.67 9.03
N GLY A 152 13.41 -31.07 7.86
CA GLY A 152 13.68 -31.78 6.62
C GLY A 152 12.90 -31.20 5.44
N ALA A 153 13.62 -30.86 4.37
CA ALA A 153 13.04 -30.43 3.11
C ALA A 153 12.07 -31.50 2.55
N ALA A 154 10.77 -31.23 2.57
CA ALA A 154 9.77 -31.89 1.73
C ALA A 154 8.46 -31.10 1.78
N ALA A 155 7.74 -31.07 0.66
CA ALA A 155 6.48 -30.38 0.45
C ALA A 155 5.45 -30.68 1.56
N ALA A 156 5.28 -29.75 2.50
CA ALA A 156 4.14 -29.78 3.42
C ALA A 156 2.85 -29.63 2.60
N ALA A 157 1.87 -30.50 2.88
CA ALA A 157 0.57 -30.53 2.23
C ALA A 157 0.03 -29.11 2.09
N ARG A 158 -0.08 -28.70 0.83
CA ARG A 158 -0.34 -27.32 0.46
C ARG A 158 -1.82 -27.07 0.66
N PRO A 159 -2.23 -26.04 1.42
CA PRO A 159 -3.64 -25.69 1.46
C PRO A 159 -4.09 -25.42 0.02
N ALA A 160 -5.07 -26.19 -0.44
CA ALA A 160 -5.69 -26.01 -1.74
C ALA A 160 -6.38 -24.64 -1.73
N VAL A 161 -5.75 -23.66 -2.38
CA VAL A 161 -6.35 -22.35 -2.62
C VAL A 161 -6.62 -22.28 -4.11
N GLY A 162 -7.44 -23.21 -4.57
CA GLY A 162 -8.11 -23.12 -5.86
C GLY A 162 -9.45 -22.42 -5.65
N LYS A 163 -9.56 -21.19 -6.19
CA LYS A 163 -10.78 -20.37 -6.24
C LYS A 163 -11.51 -20.28 -4.88
N LEU A 164 -10.92 -19.59 -3.90
CA LEU A 164 -11.72 -19.00 -2.84
C LEU A 164 -12.61 -17.93 -3.49
N ALA A 165 -13.90 -18.23 -3.63
CA ALA A 165 -14.87 -17.30 -4.18
C ALA A 165 -14.89 -16.05 -3.29
N GLY A 166 -14.42 -14.92 -3.84
CA GLY A 166 -14.43 -13.64 -3.14
C GLY A 166 -15.80 -13.36 -2.56
N SER A 167 -15.87 -13.15 -1.24
CA SER A 167 -17.08 -12.67 -0.59
C SER A 167 -17.39 -11.29 -1.14
N ALA A 168 -18.53 -11.13 -1.83
CA ALA A 168 -19.02 -9.82 -2.24
C ALA A 168 -19.08 -8.93 -0.99
N CYS A 169 -18.30 -7.85 -0.98
CA CYS A 169 -18.38 -6.83 0.05
C CYS A 169 -19.75 -6.15 -0.11
N ALA A 170 -20.72 -6.56 0.70
CA ALA A 170 -21.99 -5.86 0.83
C ALA A 170 -21.69 -4.50 1.45
N THR A 171 -21.79 -3.44 0.64
CA THR A 171 -21.85 -2.07 1.09
C THR A 171 -23.00 -1.94 2.09
N ALA A 172 -22.67 -1.87 3.38
CA ALA A 172 -23.60 -1.39 4.39
C ALA A 172 -23.89 0.08 4.09
N LEU A 173 -25.00 0.32 3.42
CA LEU A 173 -25.65 1.62 3.30
C LEU A 173 -25.93 2.11 4.72
N CYS A 174 -25.20 3.12 5.18
CA CYS A 174 -25.59 3.90 6.35
C CYS A 174 -26.97 4.54 6.07
N PRO A 175 -28.00 4.34 6.90
CA PRO A 175 -29.20 5.16 6.83
C PRO A 175 -28.89 6.55 7.37
N SER A 176 -29.14 7.55 6.54
CA SER A 176 -29.18 8.97 6.88
C SER A 176 -30.13 9.24 8.04
N ALA A 177 -29.64 9.92 9.08
CA ALA A 177 -30.45 10.44 10.18
C ALA A 177 -31.39 11.57 9.68
N PRO A 178 -32.62 11.67 10.20
CA PRO A 178 -33.59 12.66 9.74
C PRO A 178 -33.39 14.03 10.39
N ALA A 179 -33.69 15.07 9.62
CA ALA A 179 -33.81 16.45 10.06
C ALA A 179 -34.96 16.64 11.07
N ARG A 180 -34.74 17.47 12.09
CA ARG A 180 -35.82 18.20 12.78
C ARG A 180 -35.43 19.66 12.96
N ALA A 181 -36.36 20.52 12.61
CA ALA A 181 -36.31 21.97 12.74
C ALA A 181 -37.15 22.46 13.94
N ALA A 182 -36.82 23.69 14.37
CA ALA A 182 -37.66 24.76 14.92
C ALA A 182 -37.82 24.95 16.46
N GLY A 183 -37.50 26.20 16.88
CA GLY A 183 -38.06 26.99 18.00
C GLY A 183 -37.32 26.90 19.35
N GLY A 184 -36.97 27.95 20.10
CA GLY A 184 -37.16 29.41 20.02
C GLY A 184 -37.07 30.03 21.45
N CYS A 185 -36.51 31.26 21.57
CA CYS A 185 -36.66 32.31 22.63
C CYS A 185 -36.15 32.00 24.08
N THR A 186 -35.66 32.89 24.97
CA THR A 186 -35.55 34.36 25.18
C THR A 186 -34.43 34.69 26.23
N GLY A 187 -33.97 35.96 26.30
CA GLY A 187 -33.41 36.63 27.51
C GLY A 187 -31.96 37.16 27.39
N ALA A 188 -31.72 38.42 26.95
CA ALA A 188 -31.58 39.68 27.73
C ALA A 188 -30.19 39.87 28.41
N ALA A 189 -29.30 40.75 27.87
CA ALA A 189 -29.03 42.16 28.27
C ALA A 189 -27.86 42.26 29.31
N SER A 190 -26.86 43.14 29.29
CA SER A 190 -26.55 44.42 28.61
C SER A 190 -25.06 44.81 28.78
N ALA A 191 -24.67 45.87 28.03
CA ALA A 191 -23.71 46.94 28.38
C ALA A 191 -22.20 46.68 28.08
N VAL A 192 -21.37 47.58 27.53
CA VAL A 192 -21.44 49.02 27.12
C VAL A 192 -20.20 49.38 26.28
N GLY A 193 -20.35 50.35 25.36
CA GLY A 193 -19.43 51.39 24.80
C GLY A 193 -17.92 51.12 24.53
N ALA A 194 -17.23 51.79 23.59
CA ALA A 194 -17.53 52.95 22.75
C ALA A 194 -16.44 53.14 21.64
N ASP A 195 -16.82 53.79 20.53
CA ASP A 195 -16.12 54.85 19.74
C ASP A 195 -14.76 54.54 19.03
N ALA A 196 -14.69 54.46 17.69
CA ALA A 196 -14.57 55.48 16.61
C ALA A 196 -13.12 55.99 16.36
N GLY A 197 -12.53 55.73 15.19
CA GLY A 197 -12.36 56.66 14.04
C GLY A 197 -10.97 56.38 13.41
N ALA A 198 -10.81 56.10 12.11
CA ALA A 198 -10.94 56.90 10.88
C ALA A 198 -9.61 57.54 10.40
N GLY A 199 -9.26 57.25 9.13
CA GLY A 199 -8.24 57.94 8.29
C GLY A 199 -6.82 57.34 8.36
N ASP A 200 -5.99 57.30 7.32
CA ASP A 200 -6.07 57.68 5.90
C ASP A 200 -4.83 57.08 5.18
N ALA A 201 -4.95 56.90 3.86
CA ALA A 201 -3.97 56.81 2.77
C ALA A 201 -2.51 56.31 2.95
N GLY A 202 -2.03 55.61 1.91
CA GLY A 202 -0.73 55.97 1.32
C GLY A 202 0.20 54.85 0.82
N ALA A 203 0.13 54.59 -0.49
CA ALA A 203 1.25 54.38 -1.42
C ALA A 203 2.25 53.20 -1.28
N ALA A 204 2.21 52.35 -2.31
CA ALA A 204 3.30 51.93 -3.23
C ALA A 204 4.71 51.60 -2.69
N GLY A 205 5.23 50.44 -3.10
CA GLY A 205 6.67 50.16 -3.07
C GLY A 205 7.03 48.73 -3.48
N SER A 206 7.42 48.54 -4.73
CA SER A 206 8.07 47.34 -5.26
C SER A 206 9.35 46.98 -4.51
N GLY A 207 9.65 45.69 -4.36
CA GLY A 207 10.96 45.25 -3.88
C GLY A 207 11.12 43.73 -3.87
N ALA A 208 11.77 43.21 -4.91
CA ALA A 208 12.19 41.83 -5.03
C ALA A 208 13.28 41.49 -4.00
N ALA A 209 13.24 40.28 -3.44
CA ALA A 209 14.40 39.67 -2.79
C ALA A 209 14.45 38.18 -3.14
N ALA A 210 15.37 37.87 -4.04
CA ALA A 210 15.68 36.53 -4.51
C ALA A 210 16.35 35.71 -3.39
N CYS A 211 15.92 34.45 -3.31
CA CYS A 211 16.48 33.43 -2.45
C CYS A 211 17.90 33.05 -2.91
N THR A 212 18.82 33.03 -1.96
CA THR A 212 20.22 32.65 -2.08
C THR A 212 20.37 31.17 -2.47
N VAL A 213 21.08 30.91 -3.58
CA VAL A 213 21.56 29.58 -3.95
C VAL A 213 23.04 29.50 -3.62
N ALA A 214 23.40 28.70 -2.62
CA ALA A 214 24.78 28.31 -2.36
C ALA A 214 25.08 27.00 -3.11
N ALA A 215 25.97 27.09 -4.09
CA ALA A 215 26.50 25.95 -4.84
C ALA A 215 27.63 25.28 -4.03
N GLY A 216 27.50 23.97 -3.81
CA GLY A 216 28.55 23.10 -3.27
C GLY A 216 29.11 22.19 -4.36
N ALA A 217 30.41 22.34 -4.62
CA ALA A 217 31.29 21.46 -5.40
C ALA A 217 32.72 21.93 -5.06
N CYS A 218 33.80 21.15 -4.95
CA CYS A 218 34.07 19.72 -5.05
C CYS A 218 35.51 19.53 -4.52
N CYS A 219 35.83 18.30 -4.06
CA CYS A 219 37.13 17.63 -4.13
C CYS A 219 38.40 18.25 -3.48
N GLY A 220 39.10 17.46 -2.66
CA GLY A 220 40.49 17.72 -2.30
C GLY A 220 41.05 16.80 -1.24
N ALA A 221 41.58 15.64 -1.66
CA ALA A 221 42.23 14.63 -0.82
C ALA A 221 43.53 15.09 -0.14
N ARG A 222 43.87 14.46 1.01
CA ARG A 222 45.20 13.97 1.47
C ARG A 222 45.14 13.74 3.00
N SER A 223 45.17 12.50 3.52
CA SER A 223 46.33 11.63 3.79
C SER A 223 47.21 12.03 4.99
N ARG A 224 47.35 11.05 5.93
CA ARG A 224 48.42 10.81 6.95
C ARG A 224 48.33 11.68 8.23
N LYS A 225 48.74 11.28 9.44
CA LYS A 225 49.14 10.03 10.15
C LYS A 225 49.55 10.50 11.59
N ALA A 226 49.55 9.59 12.57
CA ALA A 226 50.22 9.67 13.91
C ALA A 226 49.56 10.60 14.97
N ALA A 227 49.11 10.09 16.13
CA ALA A 227 49.83 9.49 17.27
C ALA A 227 50.59 10.52 18.13
N CYS A 228 49.97 10.88 19.26
CA CYS A 228 50.52 10.96 20.63
C CYS A 228 49.35 11.16 21.58
#